data_AF-A0A7W0MT39-F1
#
_entry.id   AF-A0A7W0MT39-F1
#
_cell.length_a   1.000
_cell.length_b   1.000
_cell.length_c   1.000
_cell.angle_alpha   90.00
_cell.angle_beta   90.00
_cell.angle_gamma   90.00
#
_symmetry.space_group_name_H-M   'P 1'
#
loop_
_entity.id
_entity.type
_entity.pdbx_description
1 polymer ?
#
loop_
_entity_poly.entity_id
_entity_poly.type
_entity_poly.pdbx_seq_one_letter_code
_entity_poly.pdbx_strand_id
1 'polypeptide(L)'
;LLEGPGATGREVARPHDDADPARRVARRILQRLHGMGKWGGYHTDFTHLARGFAGHDRARAEQVGEALLQAGLLREKRSVGQRHVFLNPRRAGDIHGLIERGDVPSDLKLT
;
A
#
# COMPACT_ATOMS: atom_id res chain seq x y z
N LEU A 1 11.64 12.80 -41.97
CA LEU A 1 11.53 12.65 -40.51
C LEU A 1 10.15 12.06 -40.25
N LEU A 2 10.08 10.75 -39.99
CA LEU A 2 8.82 10.08 -39.67
C LEU A 2 8.65 10.11 -38.15
N GLU A 3 7.62 10.81 -37.69
CA GLU A 3 7.22 10.84 -36.28
C GLU A 3 6.69 9.44 -35.91
N GLY A 4 7.30 8.81 -34.90
CA GLY A 4 6.83 7.52 -34.38
C GLY A 4 5.52 7.67 -33.61
N PRO A 5 4.67 6.63 -33.56
CA PRO A 5 3.40 6.70 -32.84
C PRO A 5 3.67 6.95 -31.36
N GLY A 6 3.18 8.10 -30.88
CA GLY A 6 3.27 8.50 -29.48
C GLY A 6 2.73 7.39 -28.59
N ALA A 7 3.62 6.83 -27.76
CA ALA A 7 3.21 6.02 -26.64
C ALA A 7 2.36 6.93 -25.75
N THR A 8 1.03 6.77 -25.81
CA THR A 8 0.11 7.30 -24.81
C THR A 8 0.31 6.51 -23.52
N GLY A 9 1.49 6.67 -22.91
CA GLY A 9 1.74 6.26 -21.55
C GLY A 9 0.92 7.17 -20.67
N ARG A 10 -0.22 6.68 -20.19
CA ARG A 10 -0.98 7.38 -19.15
C ARG A 10 -0.02 7.60 -17.98
N GLU A 11 0.38 8.85 -17.76
CA GLU A 11 1.31 9.19 -16.69
C GLU A 11 0.73 8.70 -15.37
N VAL A 12 1.42 7.76 -14.71
CA VAL A 12 0.92 7.23 -13.46
C VAL A 12 1.16 8.26 -12.37
N ALA A 13 0.08 8.74 -11.76
CA ALA A 13 0.16 9.62 -10.60
C ALA A 13 1.02 8.99 -9.51
N ARG A 14 1.89 9.80 -8.89
CA ARG A 14 2.69 9.36 -7.74
C ARG A 14 1.74 8.89 -6.62
N PRO A 15 2.19 8.00 -5.71
CA PRO A 15 1.36 7.52 -4.61
C PRO A 15 0.66 8.59 -3.78
N HIS A 16 1.21 9.80 -3.65
CA HIS A 16 0.59 10.91 -2.91
C HIS A 16 -0.39 11.74 -3.76
N ASP A 17 -0.34 11.64 -5.09
CA ASP A 17 -1.18 12.37 -6.03
C ASP A 17 -2.34 11.52 -6.57
N ASP A 18 -2.48 10.28 -6.09
CA ASP A 18 -3.55 9.39 -6.52
C ASP A 18 -4.92 10.00 -6.20
N ALA A 19 -5.77 10.14 -7.22
CA ALA A 19 -7.08 10.79 -7.09
C ALA A 19 -8.03 10.06 -6.14
N ASP A 20 -7.91 8.73 -6.04
CA ASP A 20 -8.73 7.92 -5.13
C ASP A 20 -8.14 7.99 -3.71
N PRO A 21 -8.88 8.51 -2.71
CA PRO A 21 -8.35 8.69 -1.36
C PRO A 21 -7.91 7.41 -0.67
N ALA A 22 -8.64 6.31 -0.84
CA ALA A 22 -8.32 5.06 -0.18
C ALA A 22 -7.12 4.38 -0.86
N ARG A 23 -7.07 4.39 -2.20
CA ARG A 23 -5.91 3.91 -2.97
C ARG A 23 -4.67 4.74 -2.69
N ARG A 24 -4.78 6.07 -2.59
CA ARG A 24 -3.69 6.97 -2.18
C ARG A 24 -3.09 6.55 -0.84
N VAL A 25 -3.93 6.33 0.16
CA VAL A 25 -3.49 5.89 1.50
C VAL A 25 -2.83 4.51 1.43
N ALA A 26 -3.43 3.55 0.71
CA ALA A 26 -2.87 2.21 0.52
C ALA A 26 -1.47 2.26 -0.12
N ARG A 27 -1.33 3.00 -1.22
CA ARG A 27 -0.05 3.17 -1.93
C ARG A 27 1.01 3.81 -1.03
N ARG A 28 0.66 4.85 -0.26
CA ARG A 28 1.58 5.49 0.70
C ARG A 28 2.01 4.56 1.84
N ILE A 29 1.11 3.73 2.36
CA ILE A 29 1.44 2.73 3.38
C ILE A 29 2.43 1.71 2.81
N LEU A 30 2.08 1.08 1.69
CA LEU A 30 2.90 0.03 1.08
C LEU A 30 4.26 0.55 0.62
N GLN A 31 4.30 1.74 0.00
CA GLN A 31 5.56 2.38 -0.44
C GLN A 31 6.50 2.63 0.74
N ARG A 32 5.99 3.11 1.87
CA ARG A 32 6.80 3.35 3.07
C ARG A 32 7.32 2.05 3.67
N LEU A 33 6.46 1.04 3.84
CA LEU A 33 6.89 -0.28 4.33
C LEU A 33 7.93 -0.91 3.41
N HIS A 34 7.76 -0.76 2.09
CA HIS A 34 8.68 -1.24 1.07
C HIS A 34 10.05 -0.55 1.21
N GLY A 35 10.06 0.78 1.29
CA GLY A 35 11.30 1.56 1.46
C GLY A 35 12.03 1.27 2.77
N MET A 36 11.31 0.85 3.82
CA MET A 36 11.89 0.40 5.08
C MET A 36 12.30 -1.09 5.08
N GLY A 37 12.07 -1.83 3.99
CA GLY A 37 12.36 -3.26 3.91
C GLY A 37 11.50 -4.14 4.82
N LYS A 38 10.27 -3.71 5.16
CA LYS A 38 9.36 -4.43 6.09
C LYS A 38 8.72 -5.66 5.45
N TRP A 39 9.55 -6.63 5.09
CA TRP A 39 9.16 -7.88 4.46
C TRP A 39 9.41 -9.06 5.41
N GLY A 40 8.47 -10.02 5.43
CA GLY A 40 8.63 -11.29 6.16
C GLY A 40 8.96 -11.12 7.64
N GLY A 41 10.22 -11.36 8.01
CA GLY A 41 10.69 -11.30 9.40
C GLY A 41 10.77 -9.89 10.00
N TYR A 42 10.86 -8.84 9.17
CA TYR A 42 10.98 -7.46 9.64
C TYR A 42 9.63 -6.74 9.60
N HIS A 43 9.13 -6.35 10.76
CA HIS A 43 7.75 -5.92 10.95
C HIS A 43 7.66 -4.60 11.72
N THR A 44 6.46 -4.03 11.79
CA THR A 44 6.15 -2.82 12.56
C THR A 44 4.81 -2.96 13.26
N ASP A 45 4.57 -2.20 14.32
CA ASP A 45 3.26 -2.15 14.97
C ASP A 45 2.18 -1.64 14.01
N PHE A 46 1.00 -2.25 14.04
CA PHE A 46 -0.13 -1.87 13.18
C PHE A 46 -0.51 -0.39 13.32
N THR A 47 -0.46 0.17 14.53
CA THR A 47 -0.77 1.59 14.76
C THR A 47 0.22 2.53 14.04
N HIS A 48 1.41 2.04 13.68
CA HIS A 48 2.39 2.81 12.92
C HIS A 48 2.00 2.95 11.44
N LEU A 49 1.01 2.21 10.94
CA LEU A 49 0.49 2.43 9.59
C LEU A 49 -0.09 3.83 9.41
N ALA A 50 -0.69 4.39 10.46
CA ALA A 50 -1.30 5.72 10.43
C ALA A 50 -0.31 6.88 10.71
N ARG A 51 0.96 6.58 11.04
CA ARG A 51 1.98 7.63 11.27
C ARG A 51 2.21 8.44 9.99
N GLY A 52 2.22 9.77 10.14
CA GLY A 52 2.37 10.71 9.03
C GLY A 52 1.07 11.05 8.29
N PHE A 53 -0.07 10.51 8.73
CA PHE A 53 -1.41 10.94 8.32
C PHE A 53 -2.03 11.81 9.42
N ALA A 54 -2.83 12.80 9.03
CA ALA A 54 -3.50 13.73 9.93
C ALA A 54 -5.01 13.74 9.70
N GLY A 55 -5.78 14.13 10.73
CA GLY A 55 -7.24 14.26 10.64
C GLY A 55 -7.94 12.99 10.15
N HIS A 56 -8.89 13.15 9.22
CA HIS A 56 -9.67 12.06 8.63
C HIS A 56 -8.81 10.98 7.94
N ASP A 57 -7.65 11.35 7.41
CA ASP A 57 -6.77 10.39 6.74
C ASP A 57 -6.11 9.42 7.73
N ARG A 58 -6.03 9.76 9.02
CA ARG A 58 -5.52 8.85 10.05
C ARG A 58 -6.46 7.67 10.27
N ALA A 59 -7.76 7.93 10.47
CA ALA A 59 -8.77 6.89 10.61
C ALA A 59 -8.89 6.04 9.34
N ARG A 60 -8.79 6.67 8.16
CA ARG A 60 -8.72 5.96 6.88
C ARG A 60 -7.49 5.05 6.78
N ALA A 61 -6.32 5.48 7.26
CA ALA A 61 -5.11 4.65 7.26
C ALA A 61 -5.27 3.37 8.09
N GLU A 62 -6.01 3.42 9.20
CA GLU A 62 -6.32 2.24 10.00
C GLU A 62 -7.27 1.29 9.24
N GLN A 63 -8.35 1.81 8.65
CA GLN A 63 -9.29 1.02 7.83
C GLN A 63 -8.62 0.37 6.62
N VAL A 64 -7.79 1.13 5.90
CA VAL A 64 -6.99 0.63 4.78
C VAL A 64 -5.97 -0.41 5.26
N GLY A 65 -5.37 -0.22 6.43
CA GLY A 65 -4.48 -1.19 7.05
C GLY A 65 -5.16 -2.55 7.26
N GLU A 66 -6.40 -2.54 7.76
CA GLU A 66 -7.20 -3.76 7.92
C GLU A 66 -7.57 -4.38 6.56
N ALA A 67 -7.97 -3.57 5.58
CA ALA A 67 -8.26 -4.07 4.23
C ALA A 67 -7.04 -4.75 3.59
N LEU A 68 -5.84 -4.21 3.78
CA LEU A 68 -4.59 -4.81 3.31
C LEU A 68 -4.26 -6.12 4.03
N LEU A 69 -4.61 -6.26 5.31
CA LEU A 69 -4.50 -7.53 6.05
C LEU A 69 -5.49 -8.57 5.54
N GLN A 70 -6.75 -8.18 5.33
CA GLN A 70 -7.81 -9.06 4.84
C GLN A 70 -7.51 -9.58 3.43
N ALA A 71 -7.01 -8.71 2.55
CA ALA A 71 -6.54 -9.09 1.22
C ALA A 71 -5.18 -9.83 1.25
N GLY A 72 -4.52 -9.94 2.40
CA GLY A 72 -3.26 -10.65 2.55
C GLY A 72 -2.04 -9.98 1.89
N LEU A 73 -2.14 -8.70 1.51
CA LEU A 73 -0.98 -7.88 1.10
C LEU A 73 -0.09 -7.60 2.31
N LEU A 74 -0.70 -7.44 3.49
CA LEU A 74 -0.02 -7.47 4.77
C LEU A 74 -0.23 -8.82 5.45
N ARG A 75 0.72 -9.22 6.30
CA ARG A 75 0.57 -10.35 7.21
C ARG A 75 0.83 -9.89 8.63
N GLU A 76 0.09 -10.48 9.55
CA GLU A 76 0.26 -10.25 10.98
C GLU A 76 1.25 -11.25 11.57
N LYS A 77 2.18 -10.75 12.39
CA LYS A 77 2.91 -11.55 13.38
C LYS A 77 2.32 -11.20 14.74
N ARG A 78 1.67 -12.17 15.38
CA ARG A 78 1.25 -12.03 16.77
C ARG A 78 2.48 -12.07 17.67
N SER A 79 2.89 -10.90 18.15
CA SER A 79 3.79 -10.75 19.28
C SER A 79 2.93 -10.60 20.54
N VAL A 80 3.42 -11.05 21.71
CA VAL A 80 2.66 -10.90 22.96
C VAL A 80 2.30 -9.42 23.16
N GLY A 81 1.00 -9.13 23.18
CA GLY A 81 0.45 -7.79 23.47
C GLY A 81 0.41 -6.77 22.33
N GLN A 82 1.01 -7.03 21.15
CA GLN A 82 1.06 -6.07 20.03
C GLN A 82 0.83 -6.73 18.67
N ARG A 83 -0.02 -6.12 17.83
CA ARG A 83 -0.29 -6.57 16.46
C ARG A 83 0.78 -6.01 15.54
N HIS A 84 1.73 -6.85 15.15
CA HIS A 84 2.78 -6.44 14.22
C HIS A 84 2.45 -6.87 12.79
N VAL A 85 2.74 -6.02 11.82
CA VAL A 85 2.49 -6.26 10.40
C VAL A 85 3.73 -6.08 9.55
N PHE A 86 3.75 -6.80 8.44
CA PHE A 86 4.78 -6.77 7.42
C PHE A 86 4.17 -7.05 6.04
N LEU A 87 4.88 -6.64 4.98
CA LEU A 87 4.53 -6.92 3.59
C LEU A 87 4.66 -8.42 3.31
N ASN A 88 3.65 -9.01 2.69
CA ASN A 88 3.63 -10.42 2.34
C ASN A 88 4.53 -10.70 1.12
N PRO A 89 5.67 -11.41 1.25
CA PRO A 89 6.55 -11.69 0.11
C PRO A 89 5.86 -12.49 -1.00
N ARG A 90 4.84 -13.29 -0.66
CA ARG A 90 4.06 -14.07 -1.64
C ARG A 90 3.13 -13.20 -2.50
N ARG A 91 2.95 -11.93 -2.15
CA ARG A 91 2.12 -10.95 -2.88
C ARG A 91 2.97 -9.80 -3.43
N ALA A 92 4.29 -10.00 -3.60
CA ALA A 92 5.21 -8.94 -4.02
C ALA A 92 4.80 -8.27 -5.34
N GLY A 93 4.39 -9.05 -6.35
CA GLY A 93 3.93 -8.51 -7.64
C GLY A 93 2.72 -7.59 -7.52
N ASP A 94 1.73 -7.97 -6.71
CA ASP A 94 0.54 -7.14 -6.45
C ASP A 94 0.91 -5.87 -5.67
N ILE A 95 1.80 -5.98 -4.68
CA ILE A 95 2.27 -4.84 -3.89
C ILE A 95 3.03 -3.85 -4.78
N HIS A 96 3.91 -4.34 -5.65
CA HIS A 96 4.63 -3.50 -6.62
C HIS A 96 3.65 -2.86 -7.60
N GLY A 97 2.72 -3.62 -8.18
CA GLY A 97 1.70 -3.08 -9.09
C GLY A 97 0.84 -1.99 -8.45
N LEU A 98 0.41 -2.18 -7.22
CA LEU A 98 -0.35 -1.16 -6.49
C LEU A 98 0.50 0.09 -6.22
N ILE A 99 1.74 -0.06 -5.74
CA ILE A 99 2.63 1.08 -5.49
C ILE A 99 2.90 1.85 -6.79
N GLU A 100 3.35 1.16 -7.82
CA GLU A 100 3.92 1.75 -9.03
C GLU A 100 2.86 2.25 -10.00
N ARG A 101 1.75 1.51 -10.14
CA ARG A 101 0.73 1.73 -11.18
C ARG A 101 -0.65 2.05 -10.62
N GLY A 102 -0.89 1.77 -9.33
CA GLY A 102 -2.22 1.86 -8.74
C GLY A 102 -3.10 0.66 -9.06
N ASP A 103 -2.51 -0.46 -9.49
CA ASP A 103 -3.25 -1.69 -9.81
C ASP A 103 -3.84 -2.27 -8.51
N VAL A 104 -5.15 -2.20 -8.34
CA VAL A 104 -5.84 -2.73 -7.16
C VAL A 104 -6.17 -4.20 -7.40
N PRO A 105 -5.62 -5.14 -6.61
CA PRO A 105 -5.97 -6.55 -6.71
C PRO A 105 -7.47 -6.76 -6.48
N SER A 106 -8.08 -7.73 -7.18
CA SER A 106 -9.54 -7.93 -7.13
C SER A 106 -10.06 -8.29 -5.73
N ASP A 107 -9.22 -8.87 -4.88
CA ASP A 107 -9.49 -9.23 -3.48
C ASP A 107 -9.30 -8.05 -2.51
N LEU A 108 -8.67 -6.95 -2.93
CA LEU A 108 -8.52 -5.75 -2.10
C LEU A 108 -9.76 -4.86 -2.19
N LYS A 109 -10.49 -4.76 -1.08
CA LYS A 109 -11.68 -3.90 -0.94
C LYS A 109 -11.32 -2.63 -0.19
N LEU A 110 -11.22 -1.52 -0.92
CA LEU A 110 -10.98 -0.18 -0.38
C LEU A 110 -12.31 0.55 -0.24
N THR A 111 -12.54 1.20 0.89
CA THR A 111 -13.75 1.98 1.22
C THR A 111 -13.38 3.38 1.68
#